data_AF-A0A251PLA6-F1
#
_entry.id   AF-A0A251PLA6-F1
#
_cell.length_a   1.000
_cell.length_b   1.000
_cell.length_c   1.000
_cell.angle_alpha   90.00
_cell.angle_beta   90.00
_cell.angle_gamma   90.00
#
_symmetry.space_group_name_H-M   'P 1'
#
loop_
_entity.id
_entity.type
_entity.pdbx_description
1 polymer ?
#
loop_
_entity_poly.entity_id
_entity_poly.type
_entity_poly.pdbx_seq_one_letter_code
_entity_poly.pdbx_strand_id
1 'polypeptide(L)'
;MGSKSKPLRLKKKSKREEIVKDKISELPDSILCHMLSFIPTEYAVRTSILSTRWKRIWASVPNLDFEYRDDSVLLADEYDSESYAGFFTFVDRVLSCRDPLDIKKCRLHCDCRKEDFSRIDGWIRTVIRHNVVELDLNVKIGLDEDIDQPLELPQCVFMCKTLVVLKVNSNCITYTPPTSGCFPSLKFLHVSVEYPDNDSMEKIFSCCPVLECLTINGMLGLDDVLNFNISVPELRRLRLELKLDCVYNVDIKHTFFVNCPKLESLDIKQDILSNYLFENVKSLVKANVDIWYHFEHDQHACATALLAGFSNVKYLSLSARFLESCSRDHLIWSILLWNIKNTGDVMRITRSTKRTRNMSYTQSSDGENQNLCLFV
;
A
#
# COMPACT_ATOMS: atom_id res chain seq x y z
N MET A 1 -13.22 -90.38 -27.51
CA MET A 1 -12.40 -89.16 -27.30
C MET A 1 -13.25 -87.99 -27.76
N GLY A 2 -14.04 -87.30 -26.92
CA GLY A 2 -13.62 -86.41 -25.82
C GLY A 2 -13.00 -85.15 -26.43
N SER A 3 -13.57 -83.93 -26.42
CA SER A 3 -14.45 -83.28 -25.47
C SER A 3 -15.13 -82.05 -26.13
N LYS A 4 -16.41 -81.80 -25.87
CA LYS A 4 -17.09 -80.52 -26.21
C LYS A 4 -16.85 -79.52 -25.07
N SER A 5 -15.98 -78.52 -25.29
CA SER A 5 -15.84 -77.40 -24.35
C SER A 5 -16.93 -76.34 -24.60
N LYS A 6 -17.76 -76.10 -23.60
CA LYS A 6 -18.71 -74.97 -23.56
C LYS A 6 -17.94 -73.66 -23.32
N PRO A 7 -18.32 -72.53 -23.93
CA PRO A 7 -17.71 -71.26 -23.59
C PRO A 7 -18.17 -70.82 -22.20
N LEU A 8 -17.21 -70.55 -21.32
CA LEU A 8 -17.41 -69.97 -20.00
C LEU A 8 -17.94 -68.53 -20.15
N ARG A 9 -19.19 -68.31 -19.72
CA ARG A 9 -19.77 -66.98 -19.52
C ARG A 9 -19.00 -66.25 -18.42
N LEU A 10 -18.07 -65.39 -18.80
CA LEU A 10 -17.50 -64.38 -17.91
C LEU A 10 -18.61 -63.38 -17.56
N LYS A 11 -19.19 -63.52 -16.36
CA LYS A 11 -20.07 -62.50 -15.79
C LYS A 11 -19.28 -61.20 -15.67
N LYS A 12 -19.64 -60.21 -16.48
CA LYS A 12 -19.15 -58.83 -16.38
C LYS A 12 -19.55 -58.31 -14.99
N LYS A 13 -18.61 -58.28 -14.04
CA LYS A 13 -18.82 -57.60 -12.75
C LYS A 13 -19.08 -56.12 -13.06
N SER A 14 -20.29 -55.65 -12.80
CA SER A 14 -20.58 -54.22 -12.86
C SER A 14 -19.72 -53.53 -11.80
N LYS A 15 -18.68 -52.83 -12.23
CA LYS A 15 -18.07 -51.79 -11.39
C LYS A 15 -19.19 -50.79 -11.14
N ARG A 16 -19.67 -50.72 -9.90
CA ARG A 16 -20.42 -49.55 -9.43
C ARG A 16 -19.41 -48.41 -9.47
N GLU A 17 -19.49 -47.58 -10.50
CA GLU A 17 -18.90 -46.26 -10.46
C GLU A 17 -19.64 -45.51 -9.35
N GLU A 18 -19.01 -45.38 -8.18
CA GLU A 18 -19.41 -44.33 -7.25
C GLU A 18 -19.25 -43.03 -8.02
N ILE A 19 -20.37 -42.46 -8.44
CA ILE A 19 -20.41 -41.10 -8.96
C ILE A 19 -19.93 -40.24 -7.80
N VAL A 20 -18.64 -39.87 -7.82
CA VAL A 20 -18.07 -38.90 -6.90
C VAL A 20 -18.86 -37.62 -7.14
N LYS A 21 -19.82 -37.37 -6.25
CA LYS A 21 -20.74 -36.24 -6.36
C LYS A 21 -19.90 -34.97 -6.28
N ASP A 22 -19.96 -34.13 -7.31
CA ASP A 22 -19.24 -32.86 -7.32
C ASP A 22 -19.87 -31.91 -6.31
N LYS A 23 -19.29 -31.91 -5.10
CA LYS A 23 -19.75 -31.09 -3.98
C LYS A 23 -19.57 -29.59 -4.23
N ILE A 24 -18.63 -29.19 -5.10
CA ILE A 24 -18.39 -27.78 -5.40
C ILE A 24 -19.54 -27.25 -6.26
N SER A 25 -19.99 -28.04 -7.24
CA SER A 25 -21.17 -27.71 -8.05
C SER A 25 -22.48 -27.67 -7.25
N GLU A 26 -22.53 -28.23 -6.03
CA GLU A 26 -23.71 -28.15 -5.15
C GLU A 26 -23.74 -26.87 -4.29
N LEU A 27 -22.63 -26.14 -4.19
CA LEU A 27 -22.56 -24.91 -3.39
C LEU A 27 -23.45 -23.82 -3.98
N PRO A 28 -24.09 -22.96 -3.17
CA PRO A 28 -24.81 -21.78 -3.67
C PRO A 28 -23.90 -20.80 -4.41
N ASP A 29 -24.45 -20.05 -5.36
CA ASP A 29 -23.69 -19.05 -6.14
C ASP A 29 -22.98 -18.03 -5.24
N SER A 30 -23.61 -17.62 -4.14
CA SER A 30 -23.03 -16.66 -3.19
C SER A 30 -21.72 -17.18 -2.58
N ILE A 31 -21.64 -18.49 -2.29
CA ILE A 31 -20.44 -19.13 -1.75
C ILE A 31 -19.38 -19.22 -2.84
N LEU A 32 -19.74 -19.59 -4.06
CA LEU A 32 -18.81 -19.64 -5.19
C LEU A 32 -18.26 -18.24 -5.51
N CYS A 33 -19.10 -17.20 -5.55
CA CYS A 33 -18.67 -15.80 -5.70
C CYS A 33 -17.72 -15.39 -4.58
N HIS A 34 -18.00 -15.78 -3.33
CA HIS A 34 -17.14 -15.47 -2.20
C HIS A 34 -15.79 -16.18 -2.30
N MET A 35 -15.75 -17.45 -2.68
CA MET A 35 -14.50 -18.18 -2.92
C MET A 35 -13.66 -17.52 -4.01
N LEU A 36 -14.29 -17.15 -5.13
CA LEU A 36 -13.60 -16.46 -6.22
C LEU A 36 -13.11 -15.06 -5.82
N SER A 37 -13.70 -14.42 -4.80
CA SER A 37 -13.27 -13.10 -4.31
C SER A 37 -11.92 -13.10 -3.58
N PHE A 38 -11.35 -14.28 -3.31
CA PHE A 38 -10.05 -14.46 -2.66
C PHE A 38 -8.91 -14.80 -3.63
N ILE A 39 -9.20 -14.97 -4.92
CA ILE A 39 -8.18 -15.31 -5.91
C ILE A 39 -8.04 -14.18 -6.95
N PRO A 40 -6.88 -14.07 -7.63
CA PRO A 40 -6.70 -13.11 -8.70
C PRO A 40 -7.77 -13.24 -9.80
N THR A 41 -8.15 -12.11 -10.41
CA THR A 41 -9.26 -12.05 -11.36
C THR A 41 -9.06 -12.98 -12.56
N GLU A 42 -7.82 -13.12 -13.01
CA GLU A 42 -7.45 -14.04 -14.10
C GLU A 42 -7.91 -15.47 -13.82
N TYR A 43 -7.62 -15.99 -12.62
CA TYR A 43 -8.02 -17.33 -12.22
C TYR A 43 -9.53 -17.44 -12.02
N ALA A 44 -10.17 -16.40 -11.48
CA ALA A 44 -11.63 -16.36 -11.37
C ALA A 44 -12.31 -16.44 -12.73
N VAL A 45 -11.86 -15.67 -13.72
CA VAL A 45 -12.36 -15.70 -15.10
C VAL A 45 -12.09 -17.05 -15.76
N ARG A 46 -10.93 -17.67 -15.52
CA ARG A 46 -10.61 -19.02 -16.05
C ARG A 46 -11.60 -20.08 -15.60
N THR A 47 -12.23 -19.94 -14.43
CA THR A 47 -13.28 -20.88 -13.99
C THR A 47 -14.51 -20.88 -14.91
N SER A 48 -14.68 -19.88 -15.77
CA SER A 48 -15.77 -19.82 -16.75
C SER A 48 -15.82 -21.01 -17.71
N ILE A 49 -14.70 -21.72 -17.92
CA ILE A 49 -14.65 -22.93 -18.75
C ILE A 49 -15.33 -24.14 -18.10
N LEU A 50 -15.53 -24.11 -16.77
CA LEU A 50 -16.07 -25.24 -16.03
C LEU A 50 -17.56 -25.47 -16.33
N SER A 51 -18.34 -24.40 -16.46
CA SER A 51 -19.72 -24.44 -16.97
C SER A 51 -20.28 -23.04 -17.24
N THR A 52 -21.45 -22.98 -17.88
CA THR A 52 -22.24 -21.75 -18.06
C THR A 52 -22.57 -21.06 -16.74
N ARG A 53 -22.71 -21.82 -15.65
CA ARG A 53 -22.94 -21.27 -14.31
C ARG A 53 -21.73 -20.52 -13.80
N TRP A 54 -20.53 -21.09 -13.90
CA TRP A 54 -19.29 -20.42 -13.50
C TRP A 54 -19.01 -19.19 -14.35
N LYS A 55 -19.36 -19.23 -15.65
CA LYS A 55 -19.30 -18.07 -16.54
C LYS A 55 -20.15 -16.88 -16.03
N ARG A 56 -21.28 -17.13 -15.37
CA ARG A 56 -22.08 -16.06 -14.75
C ARG A 56 -21.52 -15.65 -13.39
N ILE A 57 -21.08 -16.61 -12.57
CA ILE A 57 -20.59 -16.36 -11.20
C ILE A 57 -19.38 -15.42 -11.21
N TRP A 58 -18.38 -15.65 -12.07
CA TRP A 58 -17.19 -14.78 -12.08
C TRP A 58 -17.57 -13.31 -12.39
N ALA A 59 -18.56 -13.08 -13.25
CA ALA A 59 -19.03 -11.75 -13.63
C ALA A 59 -19.66 -10.97 -12.45
N SER A 60 -20.05 -11.67 -11.38
CA SER A 60 -20.61 -11.06 -10.17
C SER A 60 -19.59 -10.94 -9.01
N VAL A 61 -18.33 -11.32 -9.19
CA VAL A 61 -17.33 -11.39 -8.09
C VAL A 61 -16.94 -9.99 -7.60
N PRO A 62 -17.20 -9.58 -6.36
CA PRO A 62 -17.08 -8.18 -5.94
C PRO A 62 -15.63 -7.65 -5.83
N ASN A 63 -14.63 -8.53 -5.88
CA ASN A 63 -13.22 -8.17 -5.74
C ASN A 63 -12.51 -8.38 -7.07
N LEU A 64 -11.87 -7.34 -7.58
CA LEU A 64 -11.02 -7.38 -8.76
C LEU A 64 -9.58 -7.17 -8.31
N ASP A 65 -8.70 -8.07 -8.75
CA ASP A 65 -7.26 -8.01 -8.58
C ASP A 65 -6.58 -8.25 -9.93
N PHE A 66 -5.92 -7.20 -10.42
CA PHE A 66 -5.17 -7.16 -11.66
C PHE A 66 -3.71 -6.87 -11.32
N GLU A 67 -2.83 -7.77 -11.73
CA GLU A 67 -1.39 -7.63 -11.54
C GLU A 67 -0.65 -7.99 -12.81
N TYR A 68 0.14 -7.04 -13.30
CA TYR A 68 1.13 -7.24 -14.34
C TYR A 68 2.44 -6.60 -13.87
N ARG A 69 3.48 -7.40 -13.76
CA ARG A 69 4.83 -6.89 -13.48
C ARG A 69 5.76 -7.50 -14.48
N ASP A 70 6.48 -6.64 -15.18
CA ASP A 70 7.45 -7.06 -16.15
C ASP A 70 8.67 -6.17 -16.01
N ASP A 71 9.69 -6.69 -15.35
CA ASP A 71 10.93 -5.95 -15.13
C ASP A 71 11.59 -5.56 -16.47
N SER A 72 11.23 -6.20 -17.60
CA SER A 72 11.70 -5.82 -18.93
C SER A 72 11.07 -4.51 -19.46
N VAL A 73 9.90 -4.07 -18.94
CA VAL A 73 9.36 -2.72 -19.23
C VAL A 73 10.30 -1.63 -18.79
N LEU A 74 11.01 -1.90 -17.70
CA LEU A 74 11.93 -0.96 -17.11
C LEU A 74 13.31 -1.00 -17.80
N LEU A 75 13.58 -1.99 -18.67
CA LEU A 75 14.92 -2.26 -19.21
C LEU A 75 15.01 -2.22 -20.75
N ALA A 76 13.95 -1.78 -21.44
CA ALA A 76 13.86 -1.40 -22.86
C ALA A 76 14.29 -2.40 -23.96
N ASP A 77 15.08 -3.43 -23.68
CA ASP A 77 15.83 -4.13 -24.74
C ASP A 77 15.21 -5.45 -25.25
N GLU A 78 14.38 -6.16 -24.47
CA GLU A 78 13.71 -7.40 -24.92
C GLU A 78 12.35 -7.55 -24.23
N TYR A 79 11.30 -7.09 -24.89
CA TYR A 79 9.97 -7.01 -24.30
C TYR A 79 9.04 -8.10 -24.88
N ASP A 80 8.36 -8.87 -24.01
CA ASP A 80 7.25 -9.75 -24.43
C ASP A 80 5.97 -8.93 -24.71
N SER A 81 5.93 -8.30 -25.90
CA SER A 81 4.84 -7.40 -26.30
C SER A 81 3.46 -8.07 -26.30
N GLU A 82 3.41 -9.39 -26.45
CA GLU A 82 2.15 -10.16 -26.51
C GLU A 82 1.52 -10.29 -25.12
N SER A 83 2.33 -10.60 -24.10
CA SER A 83 1.87 -10.69 -22.71
C SER A 83 1.30 -9.36 -22.20
N TYR A 84 1.98 -8.25 -22.48
CA TYR A 84 1.53 -6.90 -22.11
C TYR A 84 0.21 -6.52 -22.79
N ALA A 85 0.14 -6.62 -24.12
CA ALA A 85 -1.09 -6.33 -24.85
C ALA A 85 -2.24 -7.26 -24.40
N GLY A 86 -1.91 -8.51 -24.06
CA GLY A 86 -2.82 -9.49 -23.49
C GLY A 86 -3.40 -9.05 -22.14
N PHE A 87 -2.57 -8.54 -21.22
CA PHE A 87 -3.02 -8.04 -19.92
C PHE A 87 -4.02 -6.89 -20.07
N PHE A 88 -3.66 -5.86 -20.84
CA PHE A 88 -4.57 -4.72 -20.99
C PHE A 88 -5.88 -5.12 -21.67
N THR A 89 -5.82 -5.99 -22.69
CA THR A 89 -7.02 -6.54 -23.35
C THR A 89 -7.86 -7.38 -22.39
N PHE A 90 -7.22 -8.10 -21.47
CA PHE A 90 -7.90 -8.84 -20.43
C PHE A 90 -8.65 -7.90 -19.48
N VAL A 91 -8.03 -6.83 -18.99
CA VAL A 91 -8.68 -5.85 -18.10
C VAL A 91 -9.89 -5.21 -18.78
N ASP A 92 -9.76 -4.76 -20.04
CA ASP A 92 -10.89 -4.22 -20.81
C ASP A 92 -12.07 -5.20 -20.86
N ARG A 93 -11.80 -6.47 -21.19
CA ARG A 93 -12.83 -7.49 -21.32
C ARG A 93 -13.49 -7.80 -19.98
N VAL A 94 -12.71 -7.88 -18.90
CA VAL A 94 -13.27 -8.13 -17.57
C VAL A 94 -14.22 -7.00 -17.17
N LEU A 95 -13.79 -5.74 -17.32
CA LEU A 95 -14.63 -4.59 -16.97
C LEU A 95 -15.87 -4.47 -17.88
N SER A 96 -15.77 -4.87 -19.15
CA SER A 96 -16.89 -4.81 -20.10
C SER A 96 -17.89 -5.96 -19.95
N CYS A 97 -17.44 -7.15 -19.54
CA CYS A 97 -18.27 -8.36 -19.47
C CYS A 97 -18.86 -8.62 -18.07
N ARG A 98 -18.55 -7.78 -17.10
CA ARG A 98 -19.05 -7.88 -15.72
C ARG A 98 -20.53 -7.51 -15.64
N ASP A 99 -21.23 -8.06 -14.65
CA ASP A 99 -22.55 -7.58 -14.25
C ASP A 99 -22.48 -6.14 -13.71
N PRO A 100 -23.55 -5.33 -13.81
CA PRO A 100 -23.61 -3.97 -13.28
C PRO A 100 -23.75 -3.94 -11.74
N LEU A 101 -23.06 -4.83 -11.04
CA LEU A 101 -23.02 -4.94 -9.59
C LEU A 101 -21.88 -4.10 -9.01
N ASP A 102 -22.04 -3.73 -7.74
CA ASP A 102 -21.03 -2.97 -7.02
C ASP A 102 -19.71 -3.76 -6.92
N ILE A 103 -18.61 -3.03 -7.02
CA ILE A 103 -17.26 -3.52 -6.76
C ILE A 103 -16.96 -3.19 -5.30
N LYS A 104 -16.54 -4.16 -4.51
CA LYS A 104 -16.07 -3.90 -3.15
C LYS A 104 -14.62 -3.45 -3.16
N LYS A 105 -13.78 -4.17 -3.90
CA LYS A 105 -12.35 -3.92 -3.96
C LYS A 105 -11.85 -4.01 -5.40
N CYS A 106 -11.03 -3.05 -5.81
CA CYS A 106 -10.27 -3.12 -7.05
C CYS A 106 -8.80 -2.84 -6.77
N ARG A 107 -7.94 -3.80 -7.12
CA ARG A 107 -6.49 -3.65 -7.14
C ARG A 107 -6.01 -3.66 -8.59
N LEU A 108 -5.31 -2.62 -9.00
CA LEU A 108 -4.69 -2.48 -10.31
C LEU A 108 -3.21 -2.16 -10.13
N HIS A 109 -2.38 -3.18 -10.27
CA HIS A 109 -0.93 -3.09 -10.17
C HIS A 109 -0.36 -3.41 -11.56
N CYS A 110 0.16 -2.43 -12.27
CA CYS A 110 0.70 -2.65 -13.61
C CYS A 110 1.84 -1.71 -13.95
N ASP A 111 2.80 -2.22 -14.71
CA ASP A 111 3.70 -1.37 -15.48
C ASP A 111 2.96 -0.93 -16.75
N CYS A 112 3.11 0.34 -17.16
CA CYS A 112 2.43 0.91 -18.32
C CYS A 112 3.29 1.92 -19.08
N ARG A 113 2.83 2.25 -20.29
CA ARG A 113 3.37 3.35 -21.12
C ARG A 113 2.46 4.57 -21.08
N LYS A 114 2.95 5.72 -21.52
CA LYS A 114 2.16 6.94 -21.64
C LYS A 114 0.91 6.78 -22.51
N GLU A 115 0.95 5.97 -23.57
CA GLU A 115 -0.20 5.77 -24.45
C GLU A 115 -1.39 5.09 -23.73
N ASP A 116 -1.10 4.34 -22.67
CA ASP A 116 -2.10 3.57 -21.93
C ASP A 116 -2.84 4.40 -20.87
N PHE A 117 -2.43 5.64 -20.60
CA PHE A 117 -3.04 6.49 -19.57
C PHE A 117 -4.54 6.68 -19.80
N SER A 118 -4.96 6.89 -21.04
CA SER A 118 -6.38 7.03 -21.40
C SER A 118 -7.19 5.77 -21.06
N ARG A 119 -6.59 4.60 -21.22
CA ARG A 119 -7.21 3.30 -20.94
C ARG A 119 -7.32 3.06 -19.44
N ILE A 120 -6.25 3.37 -18.70
CA ILE A 120 -6.21 3.31 -17.23
C ILE A 120 -7.23 4.29 -16.62
N ASP A 121 -7.31 5.53 -17.13
CA ASP A 121 -8.36 6.50 -16.73
C ASP A 121 -9.76 5.90 -16.95
N GLY A 122 -10.01 5.29 -18.11
CA GLY A 122 -11.27 4.60 -18.43
C GLY A 122 -11.60 3.46 -17.45
N TRP A 123 -10.60 2.66 -17.07
CA TRP A 123 -10.75 1.59 -16.08
C TRP A 123 -11.12 2.13 -14.71
N ILE A 124 -10.39 3.14 -14.23
CA ILE A 124 -10.65 3.77 -12.93
C ILE A 124 -12.07 4.36 -12.93
N ARG A 125 -12.47 5.10 -13.97
CA ARG A 125 -13.83 5.64 -14.09
C ARG A 125 -14.89 4.55 -14.03
N THR A 126 -14.65 3.43 -14.70
CA THR A 126 -15.57 2.28 -14.68
C THR A 126 -15.70 1.73 -13.27
N VAL A 127 -14.58 1.50 -12.59
CA VAL A 127 -14.56 1.02 -11.20
C VAL A 127 -15.29 1.96 -10.24
N ILE A 128 -15.09 3.28 -10.38
CA ILE A 128 -15.80 4.30 -9.60
C ILE A 128 -17.31 4.28 -9.87
N ARG A 129 -17.73 4.09 -11.13
CA ARG A 129 -19.16 3.97 -11.51
C ARG A 129 -19.83 2.73 -10.90
N HIS A 130 -19.06 1.72 -10.55
CA HIS A 130 -19.52 0.53 -9.82
C HIS A 130 -19.34 0.67 -8.30
N ASN A 131 -19.40 1.89 -7.77
CA ASN A 131 -19.47 2.15 -6.33
C ASN A 131 -18.35 1.49 -5.51
N VAL A 132 -17.12 1.53 -6.04
CA VAL A 132 -15.96 0.95 -5.37
C VAL A 132 -15.79 1.43 -3.94
N VAL A 133 -15.42 0.53 -3.04
CA VAL A 133 -15.17 0.82 -1.61
C VAL A 133 -13.68 0.90 -1.30
N GLU A 134 -12.87 -0.02 -1.84
CA GLU A 134 -11.41 -0.02 -1.76
C GLU A 134 -10.79 0.04 -3.17
N LEU A 135 -9.99 1.07 -3.42
CA LEU A 135 -9.21 1.24 -4.64
C LEU A 135 -7.72 1.22 -4.30
N ASP A 136 -6.98 0.30 -4.91
CA ASP A 136 -5.54 0.09 -4.72
C ASP A 136 -4.82 0.17 -6.07
N LEU A 137 -4.08 1.26 -6.28
CA LEU A 137 -3.40 1.59 -7.52
C LEU A 137 -1.88 1.55 -7.33
N ASN A 138 -1.20 0.85 -8.22
CA ASN A 138 0.25 0.85 -8.35
C ASN A 138 0.60 0.75 -9.83
N VAL A 139 0.49 1.88 -10.50
CA VAL A 139 0.77 2.06 -11.92
C VAL A 139 2.17 2.64 -12.06
N LYS A 140 3.10 1.88 -12.62
CA LYS A 140 4.49 2.32 -12.83
C LYS A 140 4.71 2.61 -14.30
N ILE A 141 5.56 3.59 -14.58
CA ILE A 141 5.87 4.03 -15.95
C ILE A 141 7.28 3.52 -16.30
N GLY A 142 7.49 3.14 -17.56
CA GLY A 142 8.80 2.75 -18.07
C GLY A 142 9.85 3.88 -17.91
N LEU A 143 11.12 3.52 -17.70
CA LEU A 143 12.20 4.45 -17.35
C LEU A 143 12.63 5.41 -18.48
N ASP A 144 12.15 5.21 -19.70
CA ASP A 144 12.67 5.87 -20.91
C ASP A 144 11.78 7.01 -21.43
N GLU A 145 10.78 7.42 -20.65
CA GLU A 145 9.83 8.45 -21.06
C GLU A 145 10.08 9.76 -20.30
N ASP A 146 10.59 10.79 -20.99
CA ASP A 146 10.55 12.18 -20.50
C ASP A 146 9.08 12.60 -20.35
N ILE A 147 8.60 12.67 -19.10
CA ILE A 147 7.18 12.87 -18.83
C ILE A 147 6.87 14.37 -18.72
N ASP A 148 6.43 14.96 -19.83
CA ASP A 148 5.79 16.29 -19.81
C ASP A 148 4.42 16.29 -19.09
N GLN A 149 3.76 15.14 -18.97
CA GLN A 149 2.41 15.00 -18.40
C GLN A 149 2.27 13.72 -17.57
N PRO A 150 2.24 13.81 -16.23
CA PRO A 150 2.06 12.65 -15.37
C PRO A 150 0.66 12.06 -15.52
N LEU A 151 0.52 10.76 -15.23
CA LEU A 151 -0.79 10.13 -15.10
C LEU A 151 -1.55 10.83 -13.96
N GLU A 152 -2.74 11.35 -14.23
CA GLU A 152 -3.55 12.00 -13.20
C GLU A 152 -4.76 11.14 -12.81
N LEU A 153 -5.11 11.15 -11.52
CA LEU A 153 -6.34 10.51 -11.08
C LEU A 153 -7.58 11.20 -11.66
N PRO A 154 -8.55 10.43 -12.17
CA PRO A 154 -9.81 11.00 -12.66
C PRO A 154 -10.55 11.76 -11.55
N GLN A 155 -11.11 12.92 -11.92
CA GLN A 155 -11.87 13.79 -11.00
C GLN A 155 -13.04 13.08 -10.28
N CYS A 156 -13.62 12.05 -10.89
CA CYS A 156 -14.69 11.27 -10.26
C CYS A 156 -14.23 10.48 -9.03
N VAL A 157 -12.94 10.17 -8.89
CA VAL A 157 -12.37 9.49 -7.71
C VAL A 157 -12.58 10.34 -6.46
N PHE A 158 -12.30 11.65 -6.57
CA PHE A 158 -12.44 12.62 -5.48
C PHE A 158 -13.91 12.77 -5.03
N MET A 159 -14.87 12.58 -5.94
CA MET A 159 -16.30 12.73 -5.67
C MET A 159 -16.98 11.41 -5.26
N CYS A 160 -16.24 10.30 -5.19
CA CYS A 160 -16.80 8.99 -4.92
C CYS A 160 -17.27 8.88 -3.46
N LYS A 161 -18.57 8.70 -3.27
CA LYS A 161 -19.19 8.62 -1.93
C LYS A 161 -19.04 7.25 -1.27
N THR A 162 -18.71 6.22 -2.04
CA THR A 162 -18.55 4.85 -1.54
C THR A 162 -17.10 4.51 -1.20
N LEU A 163 -16.14 5.30 -1.71
CA LEU A 163 -14.72 5.07 -1.52
C LEU A 163 -14.31 5.34 -0.06
N VAL A 164 -13.91 4.28 0.64
CA VAL A 164 -13.48 4.31 2.05
C VAL A 164 -11.98 4.14 2.16
N VAL A 165 -11.37 3.38 1.25
CA VAL A 165 -9.93 3.10 1.22
C VAL A 165 -9.37 3.46 -0.15
N LEU A 166 -8.40 4.36 -0.17
CA LEU A 166 -7.65 4.75 -1.36
C LEU A 166 -6.16 4.51 -1.10
N LYS A 167 -5.54 3.67 -1.92
CA LYS A 167 -4.10 3.44 -1.91
C LYS A 167 -3.55 3.76 -3.28
N VAL A 168 -2.57 4.64 -3.34
CA VAL A 168 -1.95 5.10 -4.57
C VAL A 168 -0.44 5.05 -4.36
N ASN A 169 0.19 4.03 -4.92
CA ASN A 169 1.64 3.80 -4.82
C ASN A 169 2.41 4.36 -6.02
N SER A 170 1.80 5.28 -6.75
CA SER A 170 2.31 5.92 -7.95
C SER A 170 2.30 7.42 -7.75
N ASN A 171 3.21 8.13 -8.42
CA ASN A 171 3.21 9.60 -8.42
C ASN A 171 2.10 10.18 -9.33
N CYS A 172 0.86 9.70 -9.18
CA CYS A 172 -0.28 10.05 -10.05
C CYS A 172 -1.33 10.94 -9.38
N ILE A 173 -1.00 11.47 -8.19
CA ILE A 173 -1.80 12.49 -7.52
C ILE A 173 -1.10 13.83 -7.68
N THR A 174 -1.14 14.40 -8.88
CA THR A 174 -0.76 15.80 -9.09
C THR A 174 -1.96 16.71 -8.82
N TYR A 175 -1.65 17.87 -8.24
CA TYR A 175 -2.51 18.49 -7.24
C TYR A 175 -3.32 19.65 -7.81
N THR A 176 -4.58 19.38 -8.12
CA THR A 176 -5.66 20.36 -7.94
C THR A 176 -6.95 19.57 -7.69
N PRO A 177 -7.24 19.14 -6.45
CA PRO A 177 -8.56 18.62 -6.16
C PRO A 177 -9.59 19.69 -6.56
N PRO A 178 -10.68 19.30 -7.23
CA PRO A 178 -11.49 20.19 -8.04
C PRO A 178 -12.21 21.27 -7.23
N THR A 179 -12.39 21.06 -5.92
CA THR A 179 -13.09 21.97 -4.99
C THR A 179 -13.03 21.43 -3.55
N SER A 180 -13.47 22.23 -2.56
CA SER A 180 -13.77 21.75 -1.21
C SER A 180 -14.88 20.68 -1.21
N GLY A 181 -14.80 19.71 -0.30
CA GLY A 181 -15.80 18.62 -0.18
C GLY A 181 -15.47 17.33 -0.95
N CYS A 182 -14.21 17.13 -1.31
CA CYS A 182 -13.73 15.86 -1.83
C CYS A 182 -13.77 14.73 -0.77
N PHE A 183 -13.61 13.49 -1.22
CA PHE A 183 -13.45 12.29 -0.41
C PHE A 183 -14.38 12.19 0.82
N PRO A 184 -15.71 12.29 0.63
CA PRO A 184 -16.65 12.46 1.74
C PRO A 184 -16.70 11.26 2.70
N SER A 185 -16.29 10.07 2.26
CA SER A 185 -16.32 8.82 3.03
C SER A 185 -14.93 8.21 3.27
N LEU A 186 -13.86 8.88 2.84
CA LEU A 186 -12.52 8.30 2.84
C LEU A 186 -11.94 8.27 4.25
N LYS A 187 -11.69 7.06 4.75
CA LYS A 187 -11.13 6.81 6.08
C LYS A 187 -9.67 6.41 6.05
N PHE A 188 -9.21 5.81 4.95
CA PHE A 188 -7.86 5.32 4.79
C PHE A 188 -7.26 5.86 3.50
N LEU A 189 -6.20 6.63 3.63
CA LEU A 189 -5.45 7.18 2.52
C LEU A 189 -3.99 6.71 2.62
N HIS A 190 -3.52 6.07 1.56
CA HIS A 190 -2.11 5.78 1.33
C HIS A 190 -1.69 6.46 0.05
N VAL A 191 -0.65 7.29 0.13
CA VAL A 191 -0.11 8.02 -1.03
C VAL A 191 1.40 7.86 -1.10
N SER A 192 1.91 7.63 -2.31
CA SER A 192 3.32 7.75 -2.63
C SER A 192 3.55 9.09 -3.31
N VAL A 193 4.49 9.87 -2.79
CA VAL A 193 4.82 11.21 -3.31
C VAL A 193 6.30 11.29 -3.65
N GLU A 194 6.62 11.82 -4.82
CA GLU A 194 8.01 12.09 -5.22
C GLU A 194 8.16 13.59 -5.36
N TYR A 195 9.11 14.15 -4.61
CA TYR A 195 9.38 15.60 -4.57
C TYR A 195 8.12 16.44 -4.29
N PRO A 196 7.38 16.16 -3.20
CA PRO A 196 6.14 16.86 -2.90
C PRO A 196 6.39 18.36 -2.63
N ASP A 197 5.55 19.24 -3.17
CA ASP A 197 5.48 20.64 -2.77
C ASP A 197 4.50 20.88 -1.59
N ASN A 198 4.66 22.01 -0.90
CA ASN A 198 3.90 22.32 0.32
C ASN A 198 2.39 22.50 0.05
N ASP A 199 2.02 23.25 -0.99
CA ASP A 199 0.63 23.65 -1.27
C ASP A 199 -0.25 22.45 -1.62
N SER A 200 0.33 21.58 -2.43
CA SER A 200 -0.23 20.33 -2.91
C SER A 200 -0.68 19.41 -1.77
N MET A 201 0.21 19.13 -0.83
CA MET A 201 -0.07 18.21 0.26
C MET A 201 -1.13 18.75 1.22
N GLU A 202 -1.09 20.04 1.55
CA GLU A 202 -2.11 20.68 2.38
C GLU A 202 -3.51 20.58 1.75
N LYS A 203 -3.61 20.78 0.42
CA LYS A 203 -4.87 20.65 -0.32
C LYS A 203 -5.46 19.24 -0.23
N ILE A 204 -4.65 18.17 -0.36
CA ILE A 204 -5.16 16.78 -0.24
C ILE A 204 -5.77 16.53 1.14
N PHE A 205 -5.13 17.01 2.20
CA PHE A 205 -5.60 16.73 3.56
C PHE A 205 -6.85 17.53 3.91
N SER A 206 -6.95 18.77 3.45
CA SER A 206 -8.18 19.58 3.57
C SER A 206 -9.39 18.94 2.88
N CYS A 207 -9.12 18.06 1.92
CA CYS A 207 -10.11 17.36 1.11
C CYS A 207 -10.63 16.07 1.75
N CYS A 208 -10.20 15.64 2.93
CA CYS A 208 -10.58 14.35 3.51
C CYS A 208 -11.21 14.51 4.92
N PRO A 209 -12.50 14.87 5.04
CA PRO A 209 -13.10 15.30 6.30
C PRO A 209 -13.22 14.22 7.39
N VAL A 210 -13.23 12.94 7.00
CA VAL A 210 -13.43 11.79 7.91
C VAL A 210 -12.21 10.85 7.94
N LEU A 211 -11.03 11.37 7.59
CA LEU A 211 -9.82 10.57 7.47
C LEU A 211 -9.32 10.08 8.82
N GLU A 212 -9.29 8.77 9.02
CA GLU A 212 -8.85 8.12 10.27
C GLU A 212 -7.40 7.61 10.17
N CYS A 213 -6.92 7.31 8.96
CA CYS A 213 -5.60 6.71 8.70
C CYS A 213 -4.92 7.33 7.49
N LEU A 214 -3.71 7.82 7.69
CA LEU A 214 -2.88 8.41 6.66
C LEU A 214 -1.52 7.70 6.61
N THR A 215 -1.13 7.22 5.44
CA THR A 215 0.23 6.76 5.14
C THR A 215 0.79 7.57 3.99
N ILE A 216 1.95 8.18 4.21
CA ILE A 216 2.69 8.91 3.19
C ILE A 216 4.02 8.19 3.02
N ASN A 217 4.23 7.64 1.83
CA ASN A 217 5.51 7.15 1.38
C ASN A 217 6.10 8.18 0.43
N GLY A 218 7.40 8.44 0.44
CA GLY A 218 7.93 9.34 -0.56
C GLY A 218 9.42 9.53 -0.59
N MET A 219 9.86 10.22 -1.64
CA MET A 219 11.22 10.72 -1.81
C MET A 219 11.22 12.23 -1.66
N LEU A 220 12.09 12.74 -0.80
CA LEU A 220 12.28 14.16 -0.57
C LEU A 220 13.44 14.66 -1.44
N GLY A 221 13.22 15.80 -2.09
CA GLY A 221 14.22 16.48 -2.91
C GLY A 221 15.26 17.25 -2.09
N LEU A 222 16.31 17.68 -2.79
CA LEU A 222 17.45 18.41 -2.21
C LEU A 222 17.45 19.91 -2.52
N ASP A 223 16.43 20.44 -3.18
CA ASP A 223 16.45 21.84 -3.61
C ASP A 223 15.55 22.73 -2.73
N ASP A 224 14.51 22.17 -2.11
CA ASP A 224 13.51 22.91 -1.35
C ASP A 224 13.30 22.38 0.08
N VAL A 225 13.31 23.30 1.05
CA VAL A 225 12.90 23.00 2.42
C VAL A 225 11.39 22.89 2.48
N LEU A 226 10.93 21.69 2.83
CA LEU A 226 9.50 21.40 2.92
C LEU A 226 8.96 21.71 4.31
N ASN A 227 7.84 22.44 4.35
CA ASN A 227 7.13 22.82 5.56
C ASN A 227 5.73 22.20 5.48
N PHE A 228 5.62 20.95 5.94
CA PHE A 228 4.39 20.18 5.84
C PHE A 228 3.47 20.42 7.02
N ASN A 229 2.29 20.96 6.73
CA ASN A 229 1.21 21.06 7.71
C ASN A 229 0.28 19.84 7.62
N ILE A 230 0.29 19.01 8.67
CA ILE A 230 -0.58 17.85 8.84
C ILE A 230 -1.63 18.20 9.88
N SER A 231 -2.70 18.84 9.43
CA SER A 231 -3.85 19.23 10.24
C SER A 231 -5.09 18.42 9.84
N VAL A 232 -5.24 17.22 10.41
CA VAL A 232 -6.35 16.31 10.13
C VAL A 232 -7.06 15.94 11.45
N PRO A 233 -8.19 16.58 11.77
CA PRO A 233 -8.81 16.47 13.10
C PRO A 233 -9.26 15.06 13.49
N GLU A 234 -9.70 14.25 12.53
CA GLU A 234 -10.20 12.88 12.75
C GLU A 234 -9.10 11.80 12.71
N LEU A 235 -7.85 12.20 12.45
CA LEU A 235 -6.75 11.27 12.23
C LEU A 235 -6.39 10.52 13.51
N ARG A 236 -6.42 9.19 13.46
CA ARG A 236 -6.02 8.29 14.55
C ARG A 236 -4.66 7.65 14.30
N ARG A 237 -4.28 7.44 13.03
CA ARG A 237 -3.00 6.80 12.67
C ARG A 237 -2.30 7.59 11.57
N LEU A 238 -1.07 8.00 11.85
CA LEU A 238 -0.17 8.63 10.89
C LEU A 238 1.06 7.75 10.69
N ARG A 239 1.37 7.42 9.44
CA ARG A 239 2.62 6.79 9.04
C ARG A 239 3.33 7.63 7.99
N LEU A 240 4.59 7.92 8.24
CA LEU A 240 5.49 8.62 7.33
C LEU A 240 6.66 7.69 7.00
N GLU A 241 6.89 7.40 5.73
CA GLU A 241 8.04 6.64 5.24
C GLU A 241 8.75 7.44 4.15
N LEU A 242 9.75 8.21 4.56
CA LEU A 242 10.36 9.26 3.74
C LEU A 242 11.84 8.97 3.49
N LYS A 243 12.22 8.94 2.21
CA LYS A 243 13.59 8.70 1.76
C LYS A 243 14.19 9.97 1.18
N LEU A 244 15.51 10.04 1.15
CA LEU A 244 16.24 11.09 0.43
C LEU A 244 16.72 10.55 -0.91
N ASP A 245 16.63 11.40 -1.92
CA ASP A 245 17.09 11.06 -3.28
C ASP A 245 18.61 10.83 -3.34
N CYS A 246 19.38 11.57 -2.54
CA CYS A 246 20.82 11.33 -2.37
C CYS A 246 21.24 11.62 -0.92
N VAL A 247 22.12 10.78 -0.36
CA VAL A 247 22.56 10.86 1.06
C VAL A 247 23.74 11.84 1.27
N TYR A 248 24.17 12.57 0.22
CA TYR A 248 25.44 13.30 0.23
C TYR A 248 25.34 14.79 0.56
N ASN A 249 24.14 15.36 0.77
CA ASN A 249 23.98 16.76 1.16
C ASN A 249 23.05 16.87 2.38
N VAL A 250 23.62 17.19 3.54
CA VAL A 250 23.08 16.85 4.87
C VAL A 250 22.33 18.03 5.54
N ASP A 251 22.28 19.21 4.90
CA ASP A 251 21.85 20.44 5.57
C ASP A 251 20.35 20.78 5.41
N ILE A 252 19.59 20.02 4.63
CA ILE A 252 18.17 20.33 4.37
C ILE A 252 17.29 19.68 5.42
N LYS A 253 16.66 20.52 6.23
CA LYS A 253 15.77 20.12 7.32
C LYS A 253 14.33 20.43 6.97
N HIS A 254 13.62 19.42 6.48
CA HIS A 254 12.18 19.49 6.37
C HIS A 254 11.53 19.65 7.75
N THR A 255 10.45 20.41 7.82
CA THR A 255 9.68 20.63 9.04
C THR A 255 8.26 20.09 8.86
N PHE A 256 7.81 19.30 9.82
CA PHE A 256 6.46 18.73 9.87
C PHE A 256 5.72 19.31 11.07
N PHE A 257 4.65 20.06 10.80
CA PHE A 257 3.72 20.56 11.78
C PHE A 257 2.58 19.55 11.92
N VAL A 258 2.39 18.99 13.12
CA VAL A 258 1.39 17.95 13.35
C VAL A 258 0.35 18.45 14.35
N ASN A 259 -0.85 18.72 13.83
CA ASN A 259 -2.01 19.14 14.60
C ASN A 259 -3.16 18.13 14.41
N CYS A 260 -3.11 17.04 15.18
CA CYS A 260 -4.02 15.91 15.04
C CYS A 260 -4.52 15.49 16.44
N PRO A 261 -5.59 16.12 16.99
CA PRO A 261 -6.03 15.93 18.37
C PRO A 261 -6.39 14.48 18.73
N LYS A 262 -6.87 13.71 17.76
CA LYS A 262 -7.30 12.30 17.93
C LYS A 262 -6.20 11.29 17.58
N LEU A 263 -4.97 11.74 17.31
CA LEU A 263 -3.88 10.86 16.90
C LEU A 263 -3.51 9.89 18.02
N GLU A 264 -3.67 8.59 17.77
CA GLU A 264 -3.40 7.51 18.73
C GLU A 264 -2.08 6.80 18.42
N SER A 265 -1.70 6.72 17.14
CA SER A 265 -0.48 6.04 16.67
C SER A 265 0.27 6.88 15.65
N LEU A 266 1.58 7.01 15.88
CA LEU A 266 2.52 7.65 14.97
C LEU A 266 3.64 6.66 14.61
N ASP A 267 3.93 6.52 13.32
CA ASP A 267 5.01 5.70 12.79
C ASP A 267 5.86 6.54 11.83
N ILE A 268 7.09 6.85 12.22
CA ILE A 268 8.04 7.63 11.43
C ILE A 268 9.17 6.71 10.99
N LYS A 269 9.38 6.62 9.68
CA LYS A 269 10.50 5.91 9.07
C LYS A 269 11.20 6.87 8.12
N GLN A 270 12.45 7.20 8.40
CA GLN A 270 13.18 8.17 7.58
C GLN A 270 14.62 7.78 7.36
N ASP A 271 15.20 8.26 6.26
CA ASP A 271 16.64 8.25 6.06
C ASP A 271 17.35 9.11 7.11
N ILE A 272 16.90 10.36 7.23
CA ILE A 272 17.44 11.38 8.13
C ILE A 272 16.29 12.03 8.90
N LEU A 273 16.53 12.43 10.16
CA LEU A 273 15.48 12.97 11.02
C LEU A 273 15.07 14.38 10.57
N SER A 274 13.79 14.54 10.23
CA SER A 274 13.17 15.86 10.01
C SER A 274 12.80 16.55 11.33
N ASN A 275 12.54 17.86 11.28
CA ASN A 275 12.01 18.58 12.43
C ASN A 275 10.51 18.30 12.59
N TYR A 276 10.07 17.91 13.79
CA TYR A 276 8.67 17.63 14.09
C TYR A 276 8.17 18.55 15.19
N LEU A 277 7.16 19.35 14.86
CA LEU A 277 6.50 20.29 15.77
C LEU A 277 5.09 19.79 16.05
N PHE A 278 4.88 19.32 17.27
CA PHE A 278 3.60 18.79 17.71
C PHE A 278 2.81 19.85 18.47
N GLU A 279 1.71 20.31 17.89
CA GLU A 279 0.84 21.31 18.54
C GLU A 279 -0.23 20.65 19.41
N ASN A 280 -0.91 19.62 18.88
CA ASN A 280 -2.03 18.98 19.56
C ASN A 280 -2.06 17.47 19.28
N VAL A 281 -1.28 16.71 20.05
CA VAL A 281 -1.18 15.23 19.96
C VAL A 281 -1.39 14.54 21.30
N LYS A 282 -2.24 15.13 22.16
CA LYS A 282 -2.46 14.65 23.54
C LYS A 282 -3.01 13.22 23.63
N SER A 283 -3.63 12.73 22.56
CA SER A 283 -4.18 11.37 22.47
C SER A 283 -3.15 10.32 22.06
N LEU A 284 -1.89 10.69 21.81
CA LEU A 284 -0.88 9.79 21.27
C LEU A 284 -0.52 8.70 22.28
N VAL A 285 -0.81 7.45 21.93
CA VAL A 285 -0.57 6.28 22.78
C VAL A 285 0.66 5.50 22.31
N LYS A 286 0.89 5.44 21.00
CA LYS A 286 1.97 4.66 20.39
C LYS A 286 2.81 5.53 19.45
N ALA A 287 4.12 5.51 19.63
CA ALA A 287 5.08 6.14 18.73
C ALA A 287 6.13 5.12 18.29
N ASN A 288 6.41 5.08 16.99
CA ASN A 288 7.54 4.36 16.41
C ASN A 288 8.42 5.31 15.62
N VAL A 289 9.74 5.24 15.84
CA VAL A 289 10.73 6.01 15.09
C VAL A 289 11.85 5.09 14.61
N ASP A 290 11.93 4.91 13.30
CA ASP A 290 12.98 4.16 12.64
C ASP A 290 13.80 5.08 11.72
N ILE A 291 15.09 5.23 12.02
CA ILE A 291 15.99 6.02 11.18
C ILE A 291 17.00 5.07 10.51
N TRP A 292 17.16 5.22 9.21
CA TRP A 292 18.00 4.32 8.42
C TRP A 292 19.48 4.76 8.36
N TYR A 293 19.78 6.05 8.49
CA TYR A 293 21.14 6.57 8.60
C TYR A 293 21.43 7.20 9.97
N HIS A 294 22.71 7.35 10.30
CA HIS A 294 23.10 8.08 11.51
C HIS A 294 22.90 9.57 11.27
N PHE A 295 22.30 10.23 12.24
CA PHE A 295 22.22 11.68 12.23
C PHE A 295 23.42 12.34 12.92
N GLU A 296 23.88 13.46 12.37
CA GLU A 296 25.00 14.26 12.87
C GLU A 296 24.56 15.20 14.01
N HIS A 297 25.50 15.98 14.57
CA HIS A 297 25.27 16.82 15.76
C HIS A 297 24.15 17.86 15.58
N ASP A 298 23.89 18.26 14.35
CA ASP A 298 22.93 19.28 13.98
C ASP A 298 21.46 18.80 14.08
N GLN A 299 21.22 17.50 14.22
CA GLN A 299 19.89 16.89 14.36
C GLN A 299 19.50 16.56 15.82
N HIS A 300 20.38 16.86 16.77
CA HIS A 300 20.11 16.74 18.20
C HIS A 300 18.91 17.58 18.66
N ALA A 301 18.76 18.78 18.09
CA ALA A 301 17.61 19.64 18.35
C ALA A 301 16.30 19.00 17.83
N CYS A 302 16.31 18.42 16.63
CA CYS A 302 15.15 17.72 16.05
C CYS A 302 14.75 16.50 16.89
N ALA A 303 15.73 15.69 17.31
CA ALA A 303 15.49 14.56 18.20
C ALA A 303 14.90 14.98 19.55
N THR A 304 15.40 16.08 20.11
CA THR A 304 14.88 16.66 21.36
C THR A 304 13.42 17.10 21.20
N ALA A 305 13.10 17.85 20.15
CA ALA A 305 11.75 18.31 19.86
C ALA A 305 10.79 17.12 19.64
N LEU A 306 11.23 16.12 18.89
CA LEU A 306 10.47 14.90 18.64
C LEU A 306 10.14 14.15 19.94
N LEU A 307 11.16 13.89 20.76
CA LEU A 307 11.00 13.16 22.03
C LEU A 307 10.17 13.92 23.05
N ALA A 308 10.27 15.26 23.09
CA ALA A 308 9.42 16.09 23.94
C ALA A 308 7.92 15.92 23.57
N GLY A 309 7.62 15.75 22.28
CA GLY A 309 6.29 15.43 21.77
C GLY A 309 5.74 14.07 22.21
N PHE A 310 6.61 13.14 22.61
CA PHE A 310 6.22 11.78 23.03
C PHE A 310 6.05 11.63 24.55
N SER A 311 6.00 12.73 25.28
CA SER A 311 5.93 12.73 26.75
C SER A 311 4.78 11.93 27.38
N ASN A 312 3.70 11.66 26.63
CA ASN A 312 2.51 10.97 27.13
C ASN A 312 2.27 9.57 26.51
N VAL A 313 3.20 9.05 25.70
CA VAL A 313 2.99 7.76 25.02
C VAL A 313 3.12 6.59 25.98
N LYS A 314 2.38 5.51 25.72
CA LYS A 314 2.48 4.24 26.48
C LYS A 314 3.45 3.26 25.84
N TYR A 315 3.51 3.29 24.50
CA TYR A 315 4.34 2.39 23.72
C TYR A 315 5.30 3.22 22.86
N LEU A 316 6.58 3.15 23.19
CA LEU A 316 7.64 3.79 22.42
C LEU A 316 8.54 2.72 21.80
N SER A 317 8.66 2.77 20.48
CA SER A 317 9.56 1.93 19.71
C SER A 317 10.57 2.81 19.00
N LEU A 318 11.86 2.58 19.26
CA LEU A 318 12.95 3.34 18.68
C LEU A 318 13.92 2.37 17.99
N SER A 319 14.40 2.76 16.82
CA SER A 319 15.48 2.05 16.15
C SER A 319 16.79 2.12 16.93
N ALA A 320 17.60 1.06 16.85
CA ALA A 320 18.93 1.05 17.47
C ALA A 320 19.80 2.24 17.00
N ARG A 321 19.73 2.61 15.71
CA ARG A 321 20.47 3.75 15.16
C ARG A 321 20.05 5.07 15.78
N PHE A 322 18.75 5.27 16.02
CA PHE A 322 18.25 6.45 16.72
C PHE A 322 18.86 6.55 18.12
N LEU A 323 18.87 5.43 18.87
CA LEU A 323 19.43 5.39 20.22
C LEU A 323 20.93 5.66 20.26
N GLU A 324 21.69 5.07 19.35
CA GLU A 324 23.13 5.29 19.24
C GLU A 324 23.44 6.77 18.99
N SER A 325 22.69 7.43 18.11
CA SER A 325 22.85 8.86 17.86
C SER A 325 22.42 9.73 19.06
N CYS A 326 21.36 9.35 19.79
CA CYS A 326 20.97 10.04 21.02
C CYS A 326 21.99 9.92 22.17
N SER A 327 22.67 8.78 22.30
CA SER A 327 23.63 8.54 23.39
C SER A 327 24.87 9.44 23.36
N ARG A 328 25.10 10.14 22.24
CA ARG A 328 26.22 11.08 22.07
C ARG A 328 25.96 12.44 22.73
N ASP A 329 24.72 12.72 23.13
CA ASP A 329 24.31 13.96 23.79
C ASP A 329 23.61 13.66 25.13
N HIS A 330 24.15 14.21 26.22
CA HIS A 330 23.66 13.95 27.58
C HIS A 330 22.23 14.48 27.79
N LEU A 331 21.85 15.59 27.17
CA LEU A 331 20.52 16.18 27.33
C LEU A 331 19.47 15.28 26.66
N ILE A 332 19.72 14.86 25.41
CA ILE A 332 18.81 13.96 24.68
C ILE A 332 18.68 12.63 25.40
N TRP A 333 19.80 12.08 25.87
CA TRP A 333 19.79 10.85 26.64
C TRP A 333 18.97 10.98 27.92
N SER A 334 19.04 12.12 28.60
CA SER A 334 18.23 12.36 29.80
C SER A 334 16.73 12.46 29.52
N ILE A 335 16.33 13.12 28.41
CA ILE A 335 14.92 13.22 27.97
C ILE A 335 14.40 11.84 27.56
N LEU A 336 15.22 11.07 26.84
CA LEU A 336 14.91 9.70 26.46
C LEU A 336 14.69 8.82 27.70
N LEU A 337 15.60 8.86 28.68
CA LEU A 337 15.44 8.15 29.95
C LEU A 337 14.20 8.59 30.73
N TRP A 338 13.85 9.88 30.70
CA TRP A 338 12.64 10.39 31.32
C TRP A 338 11.39 9.81 30.64
N ASN A 339 11.34 9.82 29.30
CA ASN A 339 10.26 9.18 28.54
C ASN A 339 10.16 7.68 28.87
N ILE A 340 11.29 6.97 28.93
CA ILE A 340 11.34 5.53 29.26
C ILE A 340 10.76 5.27 30.65
N LYS A 341 11.13 6.08 31.65
CA LYS A 341 10.63 5.93 33.03
C LYS A 341 9.12 6.20 33.14
N ASN A 342 8.56 7.00 32.25
CA ASN A 342 7.14 7.36 32.25
C ASN A 342 6.28 6.47 31.32
N THR A 343 6.88 5.79 30.33
CA THR A 343 6.21 4.78 29.51
C THR A 343 6.01 3.50 30.32
N GLY A 344 4.96 3.46 31.14
CA GLY A 344 4.79 2.48 32.22
C GLY A 344 4.59 1.00 31.87
N ASP A 345 4.73 0.54 30.61
CA ASP A 345 4.47 -0.89 30.32
C ASP A 345 5.35 -1.57 29.25
N VAL A 346 5.74 -0.94 28.11
CA VAL A 346 6.59 -1.65 27.11
C VAL A 346 7.40 -0.66 26.24
N MET A 347 8.72 -0.62 26.43
CA MET A 347 9.65 -0.11 25.41
C MET A 347 10.15 -1.28 24.56
N ARG A 348 10.04 -1.16 23.22
CA ARG A 348 10.59 -2.16 22.30
C ARG A 348 11.70 -1.52 21.50
N ILE A 349 12.92 -2.02 21.66
CA ILE A 349 14.04 -1.59 20.83
C ILE A 349 14.07 -2.51 19.62
N THR A 350 13.79 -1.93 18.46
CA THR A 350 13.83 -2.66 17.20
C THR A 350 15.17 -2.42 16.52
N ARG A 351 15.93 -3.49 16.27
CA ARG A 351 17.15 -3.39 15.48
C ARG A 351 16.76 -3.46 14.00
N SER A 352 16.82 -2.33 13.30
CA SER A 352 16.58 -2.28 11.85
C SER A 352 17.78 -2.86 11.10
N THR A 353 17.73 -4.14 10.76
CA THR A 353 18.74 -4.82 9.92
C THR A 353 18.46 -4.58 8.43
N LYS A 354 18.32 -3.33 7.98
CA LYS A 354 18.58 -3.02 6.57
C LYS A 354 20.10 -2.95 6.40
N ARG A 355 20.68 -4.04 5.92
CA ARG A 355 21.97 -4.03 5.22
C ARG A 355 21.75 -3.21 3.95
N THR A 356 22.53 -2.16 3.77
CA THR A 356 22.64 -1.41 2.53
C THR A 356 22.93 -2.38 1.39
N ARG A 357 21.92 -2.67 0.55
CA ARG A 357 22.16 -3.13 -0.82
C ARG A 357 22.47 -1.87 -1.61
N ASN A 358 23.77 -1.60 -1.78
CA ASN A 358 24.22 -0.78 -2.91
C ASN A 358 23.62 -1.39 -4.18
N MET A 359 23.18 -0.53 -5.11
CA MET A 359 22.67 -0.93 -6.42
C MET A 359 23.53 -2.04 -7.03
N SER A 360 23.01 -3.26 -7.02
CA SER A 360 23.28 -4.32 -7.98
C SER A 360 22.29 -5.45 -7.71
N TYR A 361 21.65 -5.87 -8.79
CA TYR A 361 20.62 -6.90 -8.86
C TYR A 361 21.02 -8.19 -8.14
N THR A 362 20.08 -8.75 -7.36
CA THR A 362 19.65 -10.16 -7.30
C THR A 362 19.17 -10.60 -5.90
N GLN A 363 17.98 -11.21 -5.94
CA GLN A 363 17.34 -12.24 -5.10
C GLN A 363 17.53 -12.33 -3.57
N SER A 364 16.38 -12.65 -2.96
CA SER A 364 16.11 -13.32 -1.67
C SER A 364 17.14 -13.29 -0.54
N SER A 365 16.66 -12.88 0.64
CA SER A 365 16.89 -13.65 1.86
C SER A 365 15.91 -13.17 2.92
N ASP A 366 15.15 -14.14 3.45
CA ASP A 366 14.41 -14.04 4.70
C ASP A 366 15.36 -13.56 5.81
N GLY A 367 15.02 -12.43 6.42
CA GLY A 367 15.71 -11.88 7.58
C GLY A 367 14.75 -11.83 8.76
N GLU A 368 14.88 -12.79 9.67
CA GLU A 368 14.13 -12.84 10.91
C GLU A 368 14.27 -11.54 11.72
N ASN A 369 13.14 -10.95 12.09
CA ASN A 369 13.05 -9.84 13.04
C ASN A 369 13.51 -10.32 14.43
N GLN A 370 14.77 -10.05 14.81
CA GLN A 370 15.17 -10.19 16.21
C GLN A 370 14.72 -8.96 17.00
N ASN A 371 13.72 -9.18 17.85
CA ASN A 371 13.21 -8.20 18.80
C ASN A 371 13.99 -8.32 20.11
N LEU A 372 14.68 -7.27 20.50
CA LEU A 372 15.19 -7.14 21.86
C LEU A 372 14.15 -6.33 22.65
N CYS A 373 13.25 -7.04 23.34
CA CYS A 373 12.43 -6.43 24.38
C CYS A 373 13.30 -6.28 25.63
N LEU A 374 13.68 -5.04 25.95
CA LEU A 374 14.19 -4.71 27.28
C LEU A 374 12.98 -4.40 28.14
N PHE A 375 12.63 -5.34 29.03
CA PHE A 375 11.79 -5.04 30.19
C PHE A 375 12.67 -4.26 31.16
N VAL A 376 12.33 -3.00 31.44
CA VAL A 376 12.96 -2.21 32.50
C VAL A 376 12.09 -2.26 33.74
#